data_AF-A0A2V9I7G8-F1
#
_entry.id   AF-A0A2V9I7G8-F1
#
_cell.length_a   1.000
_cell.length_b   1.000
_cell.length_c   1.000
_cell.angle_alpha   90.00
_cell.angle_beta   90.00
_cell.angle_gamma   90.00
#
_symmetry.space_group_name_H-M   'P 1'
#
loop_
_entity.id
_entity.type
_entity.pdbx_description
1 polymer ?
#
loop_
_entity_poly.entity_id
_entity_poly.type
_entity_poly.pdbx_seq_one_letter_code
_entity_poly.pdbx_strand_id
1 'polypeptide(L)' 'MLERNDAAIRALEGLPEQKGVLFGESVSEVVIEDHGMKFCYDLAGGQKTGGFLDQRENRTAAKKYARGRLLDCFCYTG' A
#
# COMPACT_ATOMS: atom_id res chain seq x y z
N MET A 1 -15.41 1.49 -3.45
CA MET A 1 -14.97 2.26 -2.27
C MET A 1 -14.77 1.30 -1.12
N LEU A 2 -13.55 1.23 -0.60
CA LEU A 2 -13.17 0.36 0.50
C LEU A 2 -12.88 1.22 1.74
N GLU A 3 -13.31 0.77 2.92
CA GLU A 3 -12.91 1.38 4.18
C GLU A 3 -11.84 0.54 4.90
N ARG A 4 -10.88 1.25 5.50
CA ARG A 4 -9.76 0.72 6.29
C ARG A 4 -9.72 1.47 7.63
N ASN A 5 -10.76 1.26 8.43
CA ASN A 5 -10.90 1.83 9.77
C ASN A 5 -10.46 0.80 10.83
N ASP A 6 -9.32 0.14 10.60
CA ASP A 6 -8.74 -0.91 11.45
C ASP A 6 -7.47 -0.44 12.17
N ALA A 7 -7.29 0.87 12.29
CA ALA A 7 -6.17 1.46 13.03
C ALA A 7 -6.45 1.43 14.54
N ALA A 8 -5.48 0.92 15.32
CA ALA A 8 -5.57 0.81 16.78
C ALA A 8 -5.89 2.14 17.50
N ILE A 9 -5.56 3.29 16.88
CA ILE A 9 -5.89 4.61 17.43
C ILE A 9 -7.40 4.83 17.62
N ARG A 10 -8.25 4.10 16.88
CA ARG A 10 -9.71 4.20 17.02
C ARG A 10 -10.22 3.80 18.40
N ALA A 11 -9.55 2.84 19.04
CA ALA A 11 -9.89 2.44 20.40
C ALA A 11 -9.67 3.59 21.40
N LEU A 12 -8.65 4.43 21.18
CA LEU A 12 -8.40 5.62 22.01
C LEU A 12 -9.50 6.68 21.83
N GLU A 13 -10.11 6.72 20.64
CA GLU A 13 -11.26 7.59 20.31
C GLU A 13 -12.61 6.97 20.70
N GLY A 14 -12.63 5.78 21.31
CA GLY A 14 -13.88 5.08 21.68
C GLY A 14 -14.69 4.56 20.49
N LEU A 15 -14.04 4.37 19.33
CA LEU A 15 -14.69 3.94 18.09
C LEU A 15 -14.38 2.47 17.78
N PRO A 16 -15.35 1.70 17.23
CA PRO A 16 -15.09 0.34 16.79
C PRO A 16 -14.18 0.33 15.55
N GLU A 17 -13.37 -0.71 15.44
CA GLU A 17 -12.64 -1.04 14.22
C GLU A 17 -13.61 -1.57 13.16
N GLN A 18 -13.44 -1.11 11.91
CA GLN A 18 -14.29 -1.47 10.78
C GLN A 18 -13.46 -1.61 9.51
N LYS A 19 -13.83 -2.58 8.67
CA LYS A 19 -13.16 -2.84 7.40
C LYS A 19 -14.13 -3.52 6.46
N GLY A 20 -14.20 -3.04 5.22
CA GLY A 20 -15.13 -3.61 4.26
C GLY A 20 -15.35 -2.75 3.03
N VAL A 21 -16.26 -3.20 2.17
CA VAL A 21 -16.67 -2.48 0.96
C VAL A 21 -17.85 -1.58 1.31
N LEU A 22 -17.68 -0.28 1.14
CA LEU A 22 -18.75 0.70 1.30
C LEU A 22 -19.59 0.87 0.03
N PHE A 23 -18.99 0.67 -1.14
CA PHE A 23 -19.67 0.82 -2.42
C PHE A 23 -18.95 0.05 -3.54
N GLY A 24 -19.71 -0.61 -4.42
CA GLY A 24 -19.18 -1.42 -5.51
C GLY A 24 -18.78 -2.83 -5.09
N GLU A 25 -17.93 -3.48 -5.88
CA GLU A 25 -17.47 -4.84 -5.63
C GLU A 25 -16.16 -4.87 -4.82
N SER A 26 -15.94 -5.95 -4.08
CA SER A 26 -14.68 -6.19 -3.38
C SER A 26 -13.56 -6.46 -4.37
N VAL A 27 -12.48 -5.69 -4.28
CA VAL A 27 -11.23 -5.93 -5.01
C VAL A 27 -10.17 -6.26 -3.98
N SER A 28 -9.55 -7.44 -4.10
CA SER A 28 -8.47 -7.86 -3.22
C SER A 28 -7.16 -7.18 -3.59
N GLU A 29 -6.75 -7.35 -4.85
CA GLU A 29 -5.48 -6.85 -5.37
C GLU A 29 -5.70 -5.90 -6.54
N VAL A 30 -4.90 -4.85 -6.61
CA VAL A 30 -4.86 -3.95 -7.77
C VAL A 30 -3.43 -3.75 -8.23
N VAL A 31 -3.21 -3.84 -9.55
CA VAL A 31 -1.92 -3.52 -10.16
C VAL A 31 -1.95 -2.07 -10.61
N ILE A 32 -1.01 -1.27 -10.10
CA ILE A 32 -0.84 0.13 -10.47
C ILE A 32 0.48 0.28 -11.20
N GLU A 33 0.46 1.01 -12.32
CA GLU A 33 1.67 1.43 -13.00
C GLU A 33 2.08 2.83 -12.56
N ASP A 34 3.32 2.97 -12.13
CA ASP A 34 3.91 4.24 -11.71
C ASP A 34 5.32 4.39 -12.29
N HIS A 35 5.56 5.48 -13.04
CA HIS A 35 6.85 5.77 -13.70
C HIS A 35 7.44 4.58 -14.50
N GLY A 36 6.55 3.78 -15.11
CA GLY A 36 6.88 2.57 -15.88
C GLY A 36 7.23 1.34 -15.04
N MET A 37 6.92 1.34 -13.75
CA MET A 37 7.06 0.19 -12.84
C MET A 37 5.66 -0.26 -12.39
N LYS A 38 5.42 -1.57 -12.36
CA LYS A 38 4.14 -2.14 -11.93
C LYS A 38 4.24 -2.65 -10.50
N PHE A 39 3.27 -2.28 -9.67
CA PHE A 39 3.20 -2.66 -8.27
C PHE A 39 1.85 -3.29 -7.98
N CYS A 40 1.85 -4.42 -7.27
CA CYS A 40 0.63 -5.05 -6.76
C CYS A 40 0.33 -4.51 -5.36
N TYR A 41 -0.88 -4.00 -5.16
CA TYR A 41 -1.38 -3.50 -3.88
C TYR A 41 -2.50 -4.42 -3.39
N ASP A 42 -2.32 -5.01 -2.21
CA ASP A 42 -3.36 -5.79 -1.54
C ASP A 42 -4.23 -4.86 -0.68
N LEU A 43 -5.35 -4.41 -1.24
CA LEU A 43 -6.27 -3.47 -0.59
C LEU A 43 -6.97 -4.12 0.62
N ALA A 44 -7.18 -5.43 0.56
CA ALA A 44 -7.93 -6.20 1.56
C ALA A 44 -7.05 -6.64 2.73
N GLY A 45 -5.84 -7.17 2.51
CA GLY A 45 -4.97 -7.72 3.55
C GLY A 45 -3.72 -6.89 3.84
N GLY A 46 -3.33 -5.98 2.95
CA GLY A 46 -2.06 -5.27 3.03
C GLY A 46 -1.99 -4.26 4.18
N GLN A 47 -0.76 -3.85 4.53
CA GLN A 47 -0.53 -2.80 5.52
C GLN A 47 -1.06 -1.45 5.02
N LYS A 48 -1.53 -0.60 5.95
CA LYS A 48 -2.23 0.66 5.66
C LYS A 48 -3.40 0.45 4.69
N THR A 49 -3.31 0.96 3.46
CA THR A 49 -4.32 0.85 2.40
C THR A 49 -3.91 -0.13 1.30
N GLY A 50 -2.94 -1.02 1.58
CA GLY A 50 -2.44 -2.02 0.64
C GLY A 50 -1.07 -1.70 0.01
N GLY A 51 -0.42 -0.62 0.44
CA GLY A 51 0.95 -0.28 0.06
C GLY A 51 1.35 1.15 0.42
N PHE A 52 2.54 1.57 -0.01
CA PHE A 52 3.19 2.83 0.38
C PHE A 52 3.26 3.80 -0.80
N LEU A 53 2.22 4.64 -0.93
CA LEU A 53 2.14 5.71 -1.94
C LEU A 53 3.07 6.89 -1.62
N ASP A 54 3.36 7.11 -0.33
CA ASP A 54 4.35 8.08 0.15
C ASP A 54 5.76 7.81 -0.39
N GLN A 55 6.10 6.54 -0.67
CA GLN A 55 7.40 6.12 -1.21
C GLN A 55 7.54 6.24 -2.73
N ARG A 56 6.50 6.72 -3.43
CA ARG A 56 6.47 6.80 -4.90
C ARG A 56 7.66 7.55 -5.50
N GLU A 57 7.92 8.76 -5.01
CA GLU A 57 9.01 9.60 -5.52
C GLU A 57 10.38 9.03 -5.16
N ASN A 58 10.50 8.41 -3.99
CA ASN A 58 11.73 7.75 -3.56
C ASN A 58 12.08 6.55 -4.45
N ARG A 59 11.09 5.74 -4.85
CA ARG A 59 11.30 4.65 -5.83
C ARG A 59 11.76 5.19 -7.18
N THR A 60 11.14 6.27 -7.68
CA THR A 60 11.56 6.92 -8.92
C THR A 60 12.97 7.51 -8.83
N ALA A 61 13.35 8.07 -7.67
CA ALA A 61 14.71 8.55 -7.43
C ALA A 61 15.73 7.39 -7.38
N ALA A 62 15.42 6.31 -6.67
CA ALA A 62 16.25 5.11 -6.54
C ALA A 62 16.56 4.48 -7.92
N LYS A 63 15.58 4.48 -8.84
CA LYS A 63 15.76 4.02 -10.24
C LYS A 63 16.95 4.67 -10.96
N LYS A 64 17.33 5.91 -10.61
CA LYS A 64 18.49 6.60 -11.21
C LYS A 64 19.83 6.00 -10.76
N TYR A 65 19.87 5.40 -9.58
CA TYR A 65 21.09 4.88 -8.93
C TYR A 65 21.15 3.34 -8.91
N ALA A 66 20.02 2.66 -9.11
CA ALA A 66 19.88 1.21 -9.09
C ALA A 66 20.59 0.53 -10.28
N ARG A 67 21.91 0.39 -10.22
CA ARG A 67 22.72 -0.35 -11.19
C ARG A 67 23.65 -1.36 -10.50
N GLY A 68 23.81 -2.53 -11.12
CA GLY A 68 24.64 -3.60 -10.58
C GLY A 68 23.95 -4.37 -9.46
N ARG A 69 24.72 -4.82 -8.47
CA ARG A 69 24.20 -5.59 -7.33
C ARG A 69 23.63 -4.64 -6.27
N LEU A 70 22.38 -4.87 -5.88
CA LEU A 70 21.64 -4.02 -4.94
C LEU A 70 21.10 -4.87 -3.78
N LEU A 71 20.87 -4.21 -2.65
CA LEU A 71 20.17 -4.76 -1.50
C LEU A 71 19.06 -3.78 -1.13
N ASP A 72 17.83 -4.27 -1.14
CA ASP A 72 16.68 -3.54 -0.60
C ASP A 72 16.27 -4.18 0.73
N CYS A 73 16.30 -3.40 1.80
CA CYS A 73 16.00 -3.86 3.15
C CYS A 73 14.63 -3.33 3.56
N PHE A 74 13.81 -4.20 4.18
CA PHE A 74 12.43 -3.87 4.57
C PHE A 74 11.55 -3.50 3.36
N CYS A 75 11.77 -4.17 2.24
CA CYS A 75 11.17 -3.88 0.92
C CYS A 75 9.66 -4.12 0.82
N TYR A 76 9.03 -4.72 1.83
CA TYR A 76 7.60 -5.05 1.81
C TYR A 76 7.22 -5.85 0.55
N THR A 77 6.42 -5.30 -0.38
CA THR A 77 6.01 -5.93 -1.63
C THR A 77 6.93 -5.63 -2.83
N GLY A 78 8.02 -4.89 -2.62
CA GLY A 78 9.02 -4.58 -3.65
C GLY A 78 9.40 -3.11 -3.74
#